data_AF-A0A379FCR7-F1
#
_entry.id   AF-A0A379FCR7-F1
#
_cell.length_a   1.000
_cell.length_b   1.000
_cell.length_c   1.000
_cell.angle_alpha   90.00
_cell.angle_beta   90.00
_cell.angle_gamma   90.00
#
_symmetry.space_group_name_H-M   'P 1'
#
loop_
_entity.id
_entity.type
_entity.pdbx_description
1 polymer ?
#
loop_
_entity_poly.entity_id
_entity_poly.type
_entity_poly.pdbx_seq_one_letter_code
_entity_poly.pdbx_strand_id
1 'polypeptide(L)'
;MNQRTAEINRISEQTQFNGVKVLSEDSTLNLQVGAHDKEQISVALKKMDATTLGIDKLDLSVKSKIGSKATNVEVTPTGGTTLPKEMQQLNTQALDDKVTQGTIKSYNIYYVKGADGKDDKSKLIVQTVDTKGVEGYFNAMVTSGATGDKATVDVTTTAVAGLDIVNEQPLSTLDKALSQVDSLRSAMGAVQNRLDSTIANLGNTVNNLTASRSRIEDADYATEVSNMSKGQILQQAGTSVLAQANQMPQNVLSLLR
;
A
#
# COMPACT_ATOMS: atom_id res chain seq x y z
N MET A 1 -15.81 -12.77 11.16
CA MET A 1 -14.61 -12.02 10.73
C MET A 1 -13.85 -12.72 9.63
N ASN A 2 -13.59 -14.04 9.74
CA ASN A 2 -12.83 -14.81 8.76
C ASN A 2 -13.20 -14.60 7.28
N GLN A 3 -14.49 -14.47 6.94
CA GLN A 3 -14.90 -14.22 5.55
C GLN A 3 -14.47 -12.84 5.02
N ARG A 4 -14.51 -11.78 5.85
CA ARG A 4 -14.08 -10.43 5.46
C ARG A 4 -12.56 -10.34 5.37
N THR A 5 -11.85 -10.99 6.30
CA THR A 5 -10.39 -11.09 6.29
C THR A 5 -9.88 -11.87 5.06
N ALA A 6 -10.53 -12.98 4.72
CA ALA A 6 -10.24 -13.74 3.50
C ALA A 6 -10.51 -12.91 2.24
N GLU A 7 -11.58 -12.11 2.23
CA GLU A 7 -11.90 -11.22 1.13
C GLU A 7 -10.86 -10.10 0.95
N ILE A 8 -10.34 -9.54 2.04
CA ILE A 8 -9.26 -8.54 2.00
C ILE A 8 -8.00 -9.14 1.39
N ASN A 9 -7.60 -10.35 1.84
CA ASN A 9 -6.45 -11.05 1.27
C ASN A 9 -6.66 -11.36 -0.23
N ARG A 10 -7.86 -11.81 -0.61
CA ARG A 10 -8.21 -12.04 -2.02
C ARG A 10 -8.06 -10.77 -2.86
N ILE A 11 -8.58 -9.64 -2.39
CA ILE A 11 -8.45 -8.35 -3.10
C ILE A 11 -6.98 -7.96 -3.20
N SER A 12 -6.20 -8.10 -2.14
CA SER A 12 -4.76 -7.84 -2.12
C SER A 12 -4.01 -8.62 -3.20
N GLU A 13 -4.29 -9.92 -3.31
CA GLU A 13 -3.66 -10.83 -4.26
C GLU A 13 -4.15 -10.65 -5.70
N GLN A 14 -5.41 -10.25 -5.91
CA GLN A 14 -6.01 -10.13 -7.23
C GLN A 14 -5.82 -8.76 -7.87
N THR A 15 -5.66 -7.70 -7.09
CA THR A 15 -5.52 -6.34 -7.61
C THR A 15 -4.18 -6.19 -8.33
N GLN A 16 -4.25 -5.96 -9.65
CA GLN A 16 -3.08 -5.81 -10.50
C GLN A 16 -3.28 -4.70 -11.52
N PHE A 17 -2.19 -4.02 -11.86
CA PHE A 17 -2.13 -3.03 -12.93
C PHE A 17 -1.05 -3.43 -13.91
N ASN A 18 -1.42 -3.63 -15.18
CA ASN A 18 -0.50 -4.07 -16.24
C ASN A 18 0.36 -5.31 -15.85
N GLY A 19 -0.26 -6.28 -15.17
CA GLY A 19 0.41 -7.49 -14.69
C GLY A 19 1.23 -7.32 -13.39
N VAL A 20 1.44 -6.10 -12.91
CA VAL A 20 2.10 -5.82 -11.64
C VAL A 20 1.07 -5.87 -10.51
N LYS A 21 1.34 -6.66 -9.47
CA LYS A 21 0.50 -6.72 -8.28
C LYS A 21 0.71 -5.47 -7.44
N VAL A 22 -0.36 -4.71 -7.23
CA VAL A 22 -0.26 -3.36 -6.63
C VAL A 22 -0.42 -3.34 -5.10
N LEU A 23 -0.90 -4.43 -4.52
CA LEU A 23 -1.21 -4.52 -3.08
C LEU A 23 -0.62 -5.77 -2.40
N SER A 24 -0.02 -6.72 -3.14
CA SER A 24 0.42 -8.00 -2.58
C SER A 24 1.82 -7.96 -1.95
N GLU A 25 2.62 -6.96 -2.30
CA GLU A 25 4.00 -6.81 -1.83
C GLU A 25 4.42 -5.34 -1.83
N ASP A 26 5.45 -5.03 -1.04
CA ASP A 26 6.10 -3.73 -1.09
C ASP A 26 6.95 -3.65 -2.36
N SER A 27 6.62 -2.71 -3.24
CA SER A 27 7.37 -2.49 -4.47
C SER A 27 7.29 -1.04 -4.92
N THR A 28 8.01 -0.71 -5.99
CA THR A 28 7.90 0.60 -6.62
C THR A 28 7.61 0.40 -8.09
N LEU A 29 6.50 0.96 -8.57
CA LEU A 29 6.16 1.01 -9.98
C LEU A 29 6.64 2.33 -10.55
N ASN A 30 7.60 2.28 -11.47
CA ASN A 30 8.06 3.46 -12.19
C ASN A 30 7.33 3.56 -13.53
N LEU A 31 6.61 4.66 -13.72
CA LEU A 31 5.98 4.99 -14.99
C LEU A 31 6.87 5.98 -15.73
N GLN A 32 7.38 5.60 -16.90
CA GLN A 32 8.08 6.51 -17.79
C GLN A 32 7.06 7.46 -18.42
N VAL A 33 7.23 8.76 -18.22
CA VAL A 33 6.28 9.78 -18.68
C VAL A 33 6.90 10.86 -19.56
N GLY A 34 8.21 10.79 -19.79
CA GLY A 34 8.94 11.70 -20.67
C GLY A 34 9.86 10.97 -21.65
N ALA A 35 10.46 11.73 -22.55
CA ALA A 35 11.30 11.22 -23.64
C ALA A 35 12.72 10.90 -23.19
N HIS A 36 13.15 11.43 -22.05
CA HIS A 36 14.50 11.24 -21.52
C HIS A 36 14.54 10.24 -20.37
N ASP A 37 15.69 9.57 -20.21
CA ASP A 37 15.91 8.68 -19.07
C ASP A 37 15.70 9.43 -17.75
N LYS A 38 15.13 8.74 -16.75
CA LYS A 38 14.75 9.26 -15.42
C LYS A 38 13.57 10.24 -15.37
N GLU A 39 12.92 10.56 -16.49
CA GLU A 39 11.62 11.26 -16.49
C GLU A 39 10.49 10.29 -16.14
N GLN A 40 10.45 9.91 -14.85
CA GLN A 40 9.56 8.89 -14.32
C GLN A 40 8.70 9.40 -13.17
N ILE A 41 7.47 8.90 -13.12
CA ILE A 41 6.61 8.97 -11.94
C ILE A 41 6.75 7.65 -11.20
N SER A 42 7.43 7.69 -10.06
CA SER A 42 7.54 6.56 -9.15
C SER A 42 6.33 6.47 -8.23
N VAL A 43 5.76 5.28 -8.14
CA VAL A 43 4.61 4.94 -7.32
C VAL A 43 5.05 3.91 -6.30
N ALA A 44 5.10 4.29 -5.03
CA ALA A 44 5.38 3.35 -3.95
C ALA A 44 4.12 2.50 -3.68
N LEU A 45 4.26 1.20 -3.91
CA LEU A 45 3.24 0.19 -3.63
C LEU A 45 3.57 -0.44 -2.29
N LYS A 46 2.55 -0.59 -1.45
CA LYS A 46 2.69 -1.23 -0.14
C LYS A 46 1.81 -2.46 -0.06
N LYS A 47 2.29 -3.47 0.66
CA LYS A 47 1.54 -4.67 0.96
C LYS A 47 0.35 -4.36 1.86
N MET A 48 -0.85 -4.69 1.39
CA MET A 48 -2.11 -4.47 2.10
C MET A 48 -2.84 -5.80 2.24
N ASP A 49 -2.48 -6.61 3.23
CA ASP A 49 -3.19 -7.83 3.59
C ASP A 49 -3.72 -7.73 5.04
N ALA A 50 -4.53 -8.68 5.46
CA ALA A 50 -5.08 -8.68 6.82
C ALA A 50 -4.02 -8.67 7.93
N THR A 51 -2.84 -9.23 7.66
CA THR A 51 -1.73 -9.33 8.62
C THR A 51 -0.99 -8.00 8.72
N THR A 52 -0.71 -7.35 7.58
CA THR A 52 -0.05 -6.03 7.54
C THR A 52 -0.96 -4.95 8.11
N LEU A 53 -2.27 -5.08 7.92
CA LEU A 53 -3.29 -4.22 8.51
C LEU A 53 -3.59 -4.56 9.99
N GLY A 54 -3.07 -5.68 10.52
CA GLY A 54 -3.26 -6.11 11.91
C GLY A 54 -4.68 -6.56 12.28
N ILE A 55 -5.52 -6.86 11.28
CA ILE A 55 -6.93 -7.24 11.46
C ILE A 55 -7.12 -8.77 11.47
N ASP A 56 -6.07 -9.54 11.22
CA ASP A 56 -6.06 -11.02 11.29
C ASP A 56 -6.29 -11.52 12.72
N LYS A 57 -5.75 -10.81 13.71
CA LYS A 57 -5.88 -11.12 15.15
C LYS A 57 -7.07 -10.44 15.82
N LEU A 58 -7.87 -9.69 15.06
CA LEU A 58 -9.01 -8.94 15.60
C LEU A 58 -10.15 -9.90 15.98
N ASP A 59 -10.22 -10.24 17.27
CA ASP A 59 -11.37 -10.93 17.84
C ASP A 59 -12.37 -9.93 18.42
N LEU A 60 -13.60 -9.87 17.89
CA LEU A 60 -14.68 -9.04 18.48
C LEU A 60 -15.54 -9.80 19.49
N SER A 61 -15.30 -11.11 19.66
CA SER A 61 -16.01 -11.94 20.62
C SER A 61 -15.43 -11.87 22.04
N VAL A 62 -14.39 -11.06 22.27
CA VAL A 62 -13.71 -10.98 23.57
C VAL A 62 -14.66 -10.71 24.72
N LYS A 63 -15.63 -9.80 24.56
CA LYS A 63 -16.64 -9.54 25.61
C LYS A 63 -17.48 -10.76 25.96
N SER A 64 -17.72 -11.68 25.02
CA SER A 64 -18.43 -12.94 25.27
C SER A 64 -17.56 -13.98 25.99
N LYS A 65 -16.23 -13.79 26.00
CA LYS A 65 -15.26 -14.68 26.64
C LYS A 65 -14.82 -14.17 28.02
N ILE A 66 -15.37 -13.05 28.49
CA ILE A 66 -15.09 -12.47 29.80
C ILE A 66 -16.06 -13.05 30.83
N GLY A 67 -15.50 -13.62 31.90
CA GLY A 67 -16.20 -14.11 33.07
C GLY A 67 -16.26 -13.08 34.20
N SER A 68 -16.38 -13.54 35.43
CA SER A 68 -16.40 -12.67 36.61
C SER A 68 -15.05 -11.98 36.85
N LYS A 69 -15.06 -10.86 37.58
CA LYS A 69 -13.82 -10.20 38.04
C LYS A 69 -12.99 -11.17 38.89
N ALA A 70 -11.69 -11.21 38.65
CA ALA A 70 -10.75 -12.09 39.32
C ALA A 70 -9.90 -11.30 40.33
N THR A 71 -9.88 -11.76 41.57
CA THR A 71 -8.95 -11.33 42.64
C THR A 71 -7.95 -12.43 43.02
N ASN A 72 -8.20 -13.64 42.53
CA ASN A 72 -7.45 -14.85 42.79
C ASN A 72 -7.32 -15.64 41.48
N VAL A 73 -6.43 -16.62 41.45
CA VAL A 73 -6.26 -17.52 40.31
C VAL A 73 -5.87 -18.92 40.79
N GLU A 74 -6.41 -19.91 40.09
CA GLU A 74 -6.17 -21.30 40.37
C GLU A 74 -4.86 -21.72 39.69
N VAL A 75 -3.85 -22.02 40.51
CA VAL A 75 -2.52 -22.38 40.02
C VAL A 75 -2.04 -23.66 40.69
N THR A 76 -1.14 -24.37 40.01
CA THR A 76 -0.36 -25.45 40.63
C THR A 76 0.86 -24.80 41.30
N PRO A 77 1.03 -24.91 42.63
CA PRO A 77 2.14 -24.27 43.35
C PRO A 77 3.52 -24.67 42.78
N THR A 78 4.47 -23.74 42.79
CA THR A 78 5.86 -24.00 42.37
C THR A 78 6.51 -24.98 43.34
N GLY A 79 6.70 -26.24 42.93
CA GLY A 79 7.31 -27.28 43.77
C GLY A 79 6.91 -28.73 43.49
N GLY A 80 5.92 -29.01 42.64
CA GLY A 80 5.61 -30.39 42.25
C GLY A 80 4.45 -30.51 41.26
N THR A 81 4.62 -31.33 40.23
CA THR A 81 3.62 -31.60 39.17
C THR A 81 2.40 -32.41 39.65
N THR A 82 2.35 -32.77 40.93
CA THR A 82 1.33 -33.63 41.56
C THR A 82 0.62 -32.98 42.75
N LEU A 83 0.89 -31.70 43.05
CA LEU A 83 0.21 -30.98 44.13
C LEU A 83 -1.20 -30.55 43.68
N PRO A 84 -2.20 -30.55 44.59
CA PRO A 84 -3.54 -30.05 44.27
C PRO A 84 -3.47 -28.58 43.88
N LYS A 85 -4.35 -28.18 42.95
CA LYS A 85 -4.48 -26.78 42.55
C LYS A 85 -4.96 -25.93 43.73
N GLU A 86 -4.34 -24.78 43.92
CA GLU A 86 -4.66 -23.84 44.99
C GLU A 86 -5.08 -22.48 44.43
N MET A 87 -5.95 -21.79 45.17
CA MET A 87 -6.33 -20.42 44.87
C MET A 87 -5.30 -19.46 45.47
N GLN A 88 -4.47 -18.85 44.62
CA GLN A 88 -3.54 -17.81 45.05
C GLN A 88 -4.12 -16.42 44.77
N GLN A 89 -3.84 -15.43 45.62
CA GLN A 89 -4.19 -14.03 45.33
C GLN A 89 -3.35 -13.49 44.18
N LEU A 90 -3.92 -12.58 43.39
CA LEU A 90 -3.18 -11.96 42.30
C LEU A 90 -2.19 -10.92 42.83
N ASN A 91 -0.94 -10.99 42.37
CA ASN A 91 0.00 -9.89 42.43
C ASN A 91 -0.12 -9.05 41.16
N THR A 92 -0.69 -7.86 41.32
CA THR A 92 -0.95 -6.89 40.25
C THR A 92 0.11 -5.81 40.12
N GLN A 93 1.20 -5.88 40.88
CA GLN A 93 2.20 -4.83 40.96
C GLN A 93 2.70 -4.38 39.58
N ALA A 94 2.94 -5.31 38.66
CA ALA A 94 3.39 -4.99 37.30
C ALA A 94 2.36 -4.17 36.49
N LEU A 95 1.06 -4.36 36.74
CA LEU A 95 -0.01 -3.55 36.14
C LEU A 95 -0.18 -2.23 36.87
N ASP A 96 -0.08 -2.23 38.20
CA ASP A 96 -0.10 -1.03 39.02
C ASP A 96 1.02 -0.06 38.62
N ASP A 97 2.23 -0.58 38.38
CA ASP A 97 3.37 0.19 37.90
C ASP A 97 3.08 0.83 36.52
N LYS A 98 2.37 0.13 35.62
CA LYS A 98 1.95 0.69 34.31
C LYS A 98 0.89 1.78 34.44
N VAL A 99 0.03 1.72 35.46
CA VAL A 99 -0.91 2.80 35.80
C VAL A 99 -0.14 4.01 36.34
N THR A 100 0.78 3.79 37.28
CA THR A 100 1.59 4.86 37.88
C THR A 100 2.50 5.54 36.85
N GLN A 101 3.04 4.80 35.89
CA GLN A 101 3.82 5.32 34.76
C GLN A 101 2.97 6.04 33.69
N GLY A 102 1.64 6.10 33.85
CA GLY A 102 0.74 6.76 32.89
C GLY A 102 0.63 6.07 31.54
N THR A 103 1.07 4.81 31.44
CA THR A 103 0.96 4.01 30.20
C THR A 103 -0.46 3.50 29.99
N ILE A 104 -1.16 3.18 31.08
CA ILE A 104 -2.58 2.85 31.11
C ILE A 104 -3.29 3.70 32.16
N LYS A 105 -4.57 3.99 31.95
CA LYS A 105 -5.40 4.76 32.89
C LYS A 105 -5.98 3.88 33.99
N SER A 106 -6.42 2.69 33.63
CA SER A 106 -6.95 1.70 34.57
C SER A 106 -6.85 0.29 34.00
N TYR A 107 -7.00 -0.70 34.86
CA TYR A 107 -7.14 -2.09 34.45
C TYR A 107 -8.21 -2.80 35.29
N ASN A 108 -8.78 -3.87 34.73
CA ASN A 108 -9.58 -4.86 35.43
C ASN A 108 -9.09 -6.25 35.03
N ILE A 109 -9.12 -7.20 35.96
CA ILE A 109 -8.78 -8.59 35.68
C ILE A 109 -10.05 -9.42 35.80
N TYR A 110 -10.27 -10.31 34.84
CA TYR A 110 -11.42 -11.20 34.76
C TYR A 110 -10.96 -12.64 34.52
N TYR A 111 -11.80 -13.60 34.86
CA TYR A 111 -11.61 -14.98 34.42
C TYR A 111 -12.00 -15.14 32.94
N VAL A 112 -11.42 -16.13 32.28
CA VAL A 112 -11.90 -16.54 30.95
C VAL A 112 -13.18 -17.34 31.12
N LYS A 113 -14.21 -17.05 30.32
CA LYS A 113 -15.41 -17.87 30.24
C LYS A 113 -15.11 -19.12 29.40
N GLY A 114 -15.19 -20.29 30.03
CA GLY A 114 -15.06 -21.59 29.39
C GLY A 114 -16.19 -21.87 28.40
N ALA A 115 -15.99 -22.91 27.56
CA ALA A 115 -16.97 -23.34 26.56
C ALA A 115 -18.30 -23.82 27.19
N ASP A 116 -18.28 -24.18 28.47
CA ASP A 116 -19.45 -24.56 29.28
C ASP A 116 -20.21 -23.35 29.85
N GLY A 117 -19.75 -22.13 29.55
CA GLY A 117 -20.31 -20.90 30.07
C GLY A 117 -19.94 -20.60 31.52
N LYS A 118 -19.03 -21.35 32.16
CA LYS A 118 -18.53 -21.06 33.51
C LYS A 118 -17.16 -20.38 33.45
N ASP A 119 -16.75 -19.81 34.57
CA ASP A 119 -15.45 -19.15 34.68
C ASP A 119 -14.35 -20.20 34.84
N ASP A 120 -13.38 -20.21 33.92
CA ASP A 120 -12.13 -20.96 34.03
C ASP A 120 -11.19 -20.18 34.97
N LYS A 121 -11.19 -20.57 36.24
CA LYS A 121 -10.42 -19.92 37.30
C LYS A 121 -8.91 -20.05 37.15
N SER A 122 -8.44 -20.88 36.22
CA SER A 122 -7.02 -21.03 35.91
C SER A 122 -6.50 -20.03 34.88
N LYS A 123 -7.40 -19.30 34.20
CA LYS A 123 -7.06 -18.40 33.11
C LYS A 123 -7.62 -17.00 33.33
N LEU A 124 -6.82 -15.99 33.00
CA LEU A 124 -7.15 -14.59 33.25
C LEU A 124 -7.09 -13.75 31.98
N ILE A 125 -8.01 -12.79 31.91
CA ILE A 125 -8.04 -11.71 30.93
C ILE A 125 -7.82 -10.40 31.67
N VAL A 126 -6.89 -9.60 31.20
CA VAL A 126 -6.69 -8.23 31.64
C VAL A 126 -7.36 -7.29 30.65
N GLN A 127 -8.36 -6.57 31.11
CA GLN A 127 -8.90 -5.40 30.42
C GLN A 127 -8.09 -4.18 30.85
N THR A 128 -7.46 -3.48 29.92
CA THR A 128 -6.80 -2.19 30.18
C THR A 128 -7.59 -1.07 29.51
N VAL A 129 -7.62 0.10 30.13
CA VAL A 129 -8.09 1.34 29.50
C VAL A 129 -6.88 2.24 29.31
N ASP A 130 -6.64 2.71 28.09
CA ASP A 130 -5.55 3.65 27.81
C ASP A 130 -5.85 5.07 28.32
N THR A 131 -4.89 5.98 28.21
CA THR A 131 -5.06 7.39 28.62
C THR A 131 -6.12 8.14 27.81
N LYS A 132 -6.53 7.61 26.65
CA LYS A 132 -7.55 8.16 25.76
C LYS A 132 -8.93 7.54 25.98
N GLY A 133 -9.07 6.57 26.89
CA GLY A 133 -10.33 5.93 27.22
C GLY A 133 -10.67 4.71 26.35
N VAL A 134 -9.74 4.19 25.56
CA VAL A 134 -9.96 3.02 24.69
C VAL A 134 -9.69 1.73 25.48
N GLU A 135 -10.61 0.75 25.39
CA GLU A 135 -10.53 -0.54 26.08
C GLU A 135 -9.84 -1.66 25.27
N GLY A 136 -8.78 -2.23 25.85
CA GLY A 136 -7.98 -3.31 25.27
C GLY A 136 -8.06 -4.55 26.15
N TYR A 137 -7.97 -5.72 25.54
CA TYR A 137 -8.13 -6.99 26.22
C TYR A 137 -6.97 -7.92 25.89
N PHE A 138 -6.29 -8.38 26.94
CA PHE A 138 -5.06 -9.15 26.84
C PHE A 138 -5.15 -10.41 27.71
N ASN A 139 -4.48 -11.47 27.29
CA ASN A 139 -4.26 -12.61 28.16
C ASN A 139 -3.25 -12.28 29.25
N ALA A 140 -3.50 -12.80 30.45
CA ALA A 140 -2.51 -12.80 31.51
C ALA A 140 -1.84 -14.18 31.60
N MET A 141 -0.51 -14.19 31.59
CA MET A 141 0.27 -15.33 32.05
C MET A 141 0.34 -15.27 33.57
N VAL A 142 0.17 -16.42 34.20
CA VAL A 142 0.13 -16.52 35.65
C VAL A 142 1.29 -17.42 36.08
N THR A 143 2.21 -16.85 36.84
CA THR A 143 3.31 -17.60 37.46
C THR A 143 2.92 -17.86 38.91
N SER A 144 2.92 -19.12 39.32
CA SER A 144 2.56 -19.50 40.68
C SER A 144 3.64 -19.09 41.68
N GLY A 145 3.21 -18.50 42.80
CA GLY A 145 4.04 -18.35 43.99
C GLY A 145 4.17 -19.67 44.76
N ALA A 146 5.01 -19.68 45.78
CA ALA A 146 5.03 -20.76 46.76
C ALA A 146 3.67 -20.85 47.51
N THR A 147 3.44 -21.94 48.26
CA THR A 147 2.20 -22.09 49.05
C THR A 147 2.01 -20.91 50.00
N GLY A 148 0.92 -20.16 49.82
CA GLY A 148 0.59 -18.95 50.59
C GLY A 148 1.06 -17.63 49.97
N ASP A 149 1.91 -17.66 48.95
CA ASP A 149 2.33 -16.46 48.21
C ASP A 149 1.30 -16.06 47.15
N LYS A 150 1.43 -14.80 46.69
CA LYS A 150 0.62 -14.27 45.59
C LYS A 150 1.15 -14.80 44.25
N ALA A 151 0.24 -15.18 43.36
CA ALA A 151 0.58 -15.52 41.99
C ALA A 151 0.84 -14.25 41.18
N THR A 152 1.99 -14.20 40.49
CA THR A 152 2.35 -13.06 39.66
C THR A 152 1.58 -13.09 38.36
N VAL A 153 0.88 -11.97 38.08
CA VAL A 153 0.19 -11.75 36.82
C VAL A 153 1.11 -10.96 35.90
N ASP A 154 1.52 -11.56 34.80
CA ASP A 154 2.21 -10.85 33.73
C ASP A 154 1.31 -10.77 32.48
N VAL A 155 1.35 -9.65 31.79
CA VAL A 155 0.56 -9.43 30.57
C VAL A 155 1.45 -9.73 29.38
N THR A 156 1.45 -10.98 28.93
CA THR A 156 2.14 -11.38 27.70
C THR A 156 1.30 -11.05 26.48
N THR A 157 1.84 -10.23 25.59
CA THR A 157 1.30 -9.97 24.23
C THR A 157 1.46 -11.15 23.28
N THR A 158 2.10 -12.24 23.72
CA THR A 158 2.32 -13.44 22.92
C THR A 158 1.20 -14.46 23.18
N ALA A 159 0.59 -14.96 22.11
CA ALA A 159 -0.45 -15.97 22.18
C ALA A 159 0.04 -17.21 22.93
N VAL A 160 -0.64 -17.55 24.02
CA VAL A 160 -0.46 -18.83 24.71
C VAL A 160 -1.33 -19.84 23.95
N ALA A 161 -0.77 -20.99 23.57
CA ALA A 161 -1.49 -22.02 22.83
C ALA A 161 -2.82 -22.39 23.55
N GLY A 162 -3.95 -22.23 22.85
CA GLY A 162 -5.30 -22.46 23.40
C GLY A 162 -5.95 -21.26 24.07
N LEU A 163 -5.39 -20.06 23.94
CA LEU A 163 -5.96 -18.81 24.43
C LEU A 163 -5.74 -17.67 23.41
N ASP A 164 -6.54 -17.63 22.34
CA ASP A 164 -6.42 -16.61 21.29
C ASP A 164 -7.29 -15.38 21.60
N ILE A 165 -7.15 -14.78 22.79
CA ILE A 165 -7.77 -13.49 23.13
C ILE A 165 -6.66 -12.45 23.18
N VAL A 166 -6.30 -11.93 22.01
CA VAL A 166 -5.40 -10.77 21.89
C VAL A 166 -6.16 -9.71 21.11
N ASN A 167 -6.86 -8.82 21.81
CA ASN A 167 -7.52 -7.68 21.19
C ASN A 167 -6.92 -6.40 21.76
N GLU A 168 -5.79 -6.00 21.18
CA GLU A 168 -4.98 -4.86 21.61
C GLU A 168 -5.64 -3.50 21.31
N GLN A 169 -6.96 -3.35 21.51
CA GLN A 169 -7.82 -2.21 21.11
C GLN A 169 -8.42 -2.40 19.70
N PRO A 170 -9.65 -2.93 19.57
CA PRO A 170 -10.21 -3.31 18.25
C PRO A 170 -10.42 -2.11 17.34
N LEU A 171 -10.91 -1.00 17.91
CA LEU A 171 -11.19 0.23 17.18
C LEU A 171 -9.91 0.97 16.81
N SER A 172 -8.92 1.03 17.71
CA SER A 172 -7.63 1.66 17.37
C SER A 172 -6.88 0.86 16.30
N THR A 173 -6.99 -0.47 16.30
CA THR A 173 -6.41 -1.32 15.24
C THR A 173 -7.09 -1.06 13.91
N LEU A 174 -8.43 -0.95 13.90
CA LEU A 174 -9.18 -0.61 12.70
C LEU A 174 -8.86 0.80 12.18
N ASP A 175 -8.71 1.78 13.08
CA ASP A 175 -8.32 3.16 12.72
C ASP A 175 -6.92 3.20 12.11
N LYS A 176 -5.96 2.44 12.66
CA LYS A 176 -4.62 2.30 12.07
C LYS A 176 -4.68 1.66 10.69
N ALA A 177 -5.43 0.57 10.53
CA ALA A 177 -5.62 -0.10 9.25
C ALA A 177 -6.24 0.84 8.22
N LEU A 178 -7.28 1.59 8.61
CA LEU A 178 -7.94 2.56 7.74
C LEU A 178 -7.00 3.71 7.36
N SER A 179 -6.24 4.24 8.32
CA SER A 179 -5.24 5.29 8.06
C SER A 179 -4.15 4.84 7.07
N GLN A 180 -3.74 3.57 7.12
CA GLN A 180 -2.81 3.02 6.12
C GLN A 180 -3.44 2.95 4.73
N VAL A 181 -4.70 2.49 4.62
CA VAL A 181 -5.44 2.44 3.35
C VAL A 181 -5.64 3.84 2.78
N ASP A 182 -6.03 4.80 3.61
CA ASP A 182 -6.26 6.18 3.19
C ASP A 182 -4.96 6.85 2.74
N SER A 183 -3.84 6.58 3.41
CA SER A 183 -2.52 7.09 2.99
C SER A 183 -2.14 6.57 1.60
N LEU A 184 -2.34 5.28 1.34
CA LEU A 184 -2.07 4.69 0.03
C LEU A 184 -3.01 5.25 -1.05
N ARG A 185 -4.31 5.36 -0.75
CA ARG A 185 -5.30 5.94 -1.67
C ARG A 185 -5.00 7.40 -2.01
N SER A 186 -4.56 8.19 -1.02
CA SER A 186 -4.13 9.57 -1.20
C SER A 186 -2.92 9.65 -2.13
N ALA A 187 -1.91 8.79 -1.94
CA ALA A 187 -0.75 8.72 -2.83
C ALA A 187 -1.15 8.34 -4.27
N MET A 188 -2.07 7.38 -4.46
CA MET A 188 -2.58 7.04 -5.80
C MET A 188 -3.31 8.21 -6.47
N GLY A 189 -4.12 8.97 -5.72
CA GLY A 189 -4.78 10.16 -6.25
C GLY A 189 -3.79 11.26 -6.66
N ALA A 190 -2.73 11.47 -5.89
CA ALA A 190 -1.67 12.41 -6.25
C ALA A 190 -0.94 11.98 -7.53
N VAL A 191 -0.68 10.68 -7.70
CA VAL A 191 -0.09 10.11 -8.91
C VAL A 191 -1.01 10.31 -10.12
N GLN A 192 -2.33 10.10 -9.97
CA GLN A 192 -3.31 10.35 -11.03
C GLN A 192 -3.26 11.81 -11.51
N ASN A 193 -3.27 12.78 -10.58
CA ASN A 193 -3.17 14.20 -10.93
C ASN A 193 -1.86 14.55 -11.66
N ARG A 194 -0.75 13.93 -11.25
CA ARG A 194 0.54 14.10 -11.93
C ARG A 194 0.52 13.50 -13.33
N LEU A 195 -0.03 12.29 -13.49
CA LEU A 195 -0.17 11.65 -14.79
C LEU A 195 -1.03 12.50 -15.74
N ASP A 196 -2.16 13.03 -15.28
CA ASP A 196 -3.03 13.90 -16.10
C ASP A 196 -2.29 15.18 -16.54
N SER A 197 -1.54 15.80 -15.64
CA SER A 197 -0.73 16.98 -15.96
C SER A 197 0.39 16.67 -16.95
N THR A 198 1.05 15.52 -16.78
CA THR A 198 2.10 15.09 -17.70
C THR A 198 1.52 14.73 -19.07
N ILE A 199 0.36 14.07 -19.13
CA ILE A 199 -0.36 13.78 -20.39
C ILE A 199 -0.69 15.07 -21.14
N ALA A 200 -1.22 16.09 -20.44
CA ALA A 200 -1.51 17.38 -21.06
C ALA A 200 -0.25 18.06 -21.61
N ASN A 201 0.86 18.02 -20.87
CA ASN A 201 2.13 18.59 -21.31
C ASN A 201 2.75 17.81 -22.50
N LEU A 202 2.67 16.48 -22.46
CA LEU A 202 3.16 15.61 -23.52
C LEU A 202 2.36 15.82 -24.80
N GLY A 203 1.04 15.98 -24.70
CA GLY A 203 0.16 16.34 -25.83
C GLY A 203 0.59 17.65 -26.50
N ASN A 204 0.88 18.70 -25.72
CA ASN A 204 1.40 19.96 -26.25
C ASN A 204 2.77 19.78 -26.93
N THR A 205 3.65 18.99 -26.31
CA THR A 205 4.98 18.69 -26.86
C THR A 205 4.87 17.94 -28.19
N VAL A 206 3.98 16.94 -28.28
CA VAL A 206 3.72 16.19 -29.51
C VAL A 206 3.18 17.10 -30.61
N ASN A 207 2.25 18.01 -30.29
CA ASN A 207 1.73 18.98 -31.26
C ASN A 207 2.83 19.90 -31.80
N ASN A 208 3.67 20.44 -30.91
CA ASN A 208 4.79 21.29 -31.29
C ASN A 208 5.82 20.53 -32.13
N LEU A 209 6.19 19.31 -31.71
CA LEU A 209 7.17 18.49 -32.41
C LEU A 209 6.65 18.05 -33.79
N THR A 210 5.37 17.72 -33.91
CA THR A 210 4.73 17.39 -35.18
C THR A 210 4.70 18.60 -36.12
N ALA A 211 4.38 19.79 -35.61
CA ALA A 211 4.42 21.02 -36.39
C ALA A 211 5.85 21.41 -36.83
N SER A 212 6.85 21.24 -35.95
CA SER A 212 8.26 21.45 -36.29
C SER A 212 8.73 20.44 -37.32
N ARG A 213 8.35 19.17 -37.18
CA ARG A 213 8.67 18.12 -38.14
C ARG A 213 8.04 18.40 -39.50
N SER A 214 6.78 18.82 -39.53
CA SER A 214 6.09 19.25 -40.77
C SER A 214 6.83 20.41 -41.45
N ARG A 215 7.30 21.44 -40.72
CA ARG A 215 8.11 22.52 -41.34
C ARG A 215 9.46 22.09 -41.90
N ILE A 216 10.03 20.98 -41.40
CA ILE A 216 11.35 20.48 -41.81
C ILE A 216 11.21 19.46 -42.95
N GLU A 217 10.27 18.52 -42.83
CA GLU A 217 10.06 17.43 -43.77
C GLU A 217 9.04 17.76 -44.86
N ASP A 218 7.98 18.51 -44.55
CA ASP A 218 7.01 18.91 -45.56
C ASP A 218 7.54 20.14 -46.30
N ALA A 219 7.77 19.97 -47.59
CA ALA A 219 8.05 21.07 -48.48
C ALA A 219 6.78 21.90 -48.69
N ASP A 220 6.90 23.23 -48.70
CA ASP A 220 5.81 24.10 -49.11
C ASP A 220 5.47 23.80 -50.59
N TYR A 221 4.37 23.08 -50.77
CA TYR A 221 3.90 22.61 -52.08
C TYR A 221 3.80 23.75 -53.10
N ALA A 222 3.47 24.97 -52.67
CA ALA A 222 3.38 26.12 -53.57
C ALA A 222 4.74 26.52 -54.16
N THR A 223 5.79 26.48 -53.34
CA THR A 223 7.15 26.81 -53.77
C THR A 223 7.77 25.68 -54.58
N GLU A 224 7.57 24.43 -54.16
CA GLU A 224 8.11 23.26 -54.85
C GLU A 224 7.50 23.06 -56.24
N VAL A 225 6.17 23.22 -56.38
CA VAL A 225 5.49 23.14 -57.70
C VAL A 225 5.92 24.29 -58.61
N SER A 226 6.15 25.48 -58.05
CA SER A 226 6.64 26.62 -58.81
C SER A 226 8.06 26.40 -59.33
N ASN A 227 8.94 25.82 -58.51
CA ASN A 227 10.29 25.43 -58.91
C ASN A 227 10.28 24.26 -59.91
N MET A 228 9.41 23.28 -59.73
CA MET A 228 9.20 22.18 -60.68
C MET A 228 8.75 22.70 -62.04
N SER A 229 7.73 23.56 -62.07
CA SER A 229 7.20 24.19 -63.29
C SER A 229 8.26 25.06 -63.97
N LYS A 230 8.99 25.88 -63.21
CA LYS A 230 10.13 26.65 -63.72
C LYS A 230 11.22 25.75 -64.30
N GLY A 231 11.53 24.64 -63.65
CA GLY A 231 12.49 23.64 -64.12
C GLY A 231 12.04 22.98 -65.43
N GLN A 232 10.76 22.60 -65.53
CA GLN A 232 10.16 22.05 -66.75
C GLN A 232 10.19 23.06 -67.90
N ILE A 233 9.83 24.33 -67.65
CA ILE A 233 9.91 25.40 -68.63
C ILE A 233 11.37 25.63 -69.08
N LEU A 234 12.34 25.62 -68.15
CA LEU A 234 13.76 25.75 -68.48
C LEU A 234 14.29 24.57 -69.31
N GLN A 235 13.84 23.35 -69.06
CA GLN A 235 14.20 22.17 -69.87
C GLN A 235 13.60 22.27 -71.28
N GLN A 236 12.34 22.69 -71.40
CA GLN A 236 11.69 22.91 -72.70
C GLN A 236 12.30 24.09 -73.48
N ALA A 237 12.60 25.20 -72.80
CA ALA A 237 13.28 26.34 -73.40
C ALA A 237 14.73 26.00 -73.77
N GLY A 238 15.45 25.27 -72.91
CA GLY A 238 16.82 24.83 -73.15
C GLY A 238 16.94 23.94 -74.38
N THR A 239 16.00 23.00 -74.59
CA THR A 239 15.95 22.16 -75.80
C THR A 239 15.62 22.97 -77.06
N SER A 240 14.69 23.93 -76.97
CA SER A 240 14.35 24.84 -78.08
C SER A 240 15.52 25.77 -78.47
N VAL A 241 16.19 26.35 -77.47
CA VAL A 241 17.38 27.20 -77.67
C VAL A 241 18.55 26.36 -78.19
N LEU A 242 18.75 25.12 -77.73
CA LEU A 242 19.74 24.22 -78.31
C LEU A 242 19.46 23.93 -79.78
N ALA A 243 18.21 23.67 -80.13
CA ALA A 243 17.80 23.43 -81.52
C ALA A 243 18.07 24.66 -82.39
N GLN A 244 17.77 25.86 -81.91
CA GLN A 244 18.00 27.11 -82.64
C GLN A 244 19.50 27.48 -82.72
N ALA A 245 20.27 27.23 -81.66
CA ALA A 245 21.71 27.41 -81.63
C ALA A 245 22.44 26.42 -82.57
N ASN A 246 21.92 25.20 -82.75
CA ASN A 246 22.45 24.24 -83.73
C ASN A 246 22.14 24.63 -85.18
N GLN A 247 21.09 25.40 -85.44
CA GLN A 247 20.73 25.88 -86.78
C GLN A 247 21.52 27.13 -87.20
N MET A 248 21.94 27.98 -86.27
CA MET A 248 22.71 29.20 -86.57
C MET A 248 24.01 28.93 -87.36
N PRO A 249 24.89 28.00 -86.94
CA PRO A 249 26.10 27.66 -87.70
C PRO A 249 25.81 27.08 -89.09
N GLN A 250 24.71 26.31 -89.23
CA GLN A 250 24.31 25.72 -90.51
C GLN A 250 23.84 26.80 -91.51
N ASN A 251 23.13 27.82 -91.03
CA ASN A 251 22.78 28.98 -91.85
C ASN A 251 24.01 29.78 -92.28
N VAL A 252 25.01 29.92 -91.42
CA VAL A 252 26.27 30.60 -91.79
C VAL A 252 27.06 29.80 -92.83
N LEU A 253 27.08 28.47 -92.74
CA LEU A 253 27.67 27.61 -93.78
C LEU A 253 26.89 27.66 -95.10
N SER A 254 25.58 27.90 -95.07
CA SER A 254 24.76 28.10 -96.28
C SER A 254 25.06 29.41 -97.00
N LEU A 255 25.54 30.44 -96.30
CA LEU A 255 25.93 31.73 -96.91
C LEU A 255 27.36 31.74 -97.48
N LEU A 256 28.18 30.74 -97.16
CA LEU A 256 29.56 30.60 -97.63
C LEU A 256 29.71 29.57 -98.77
N ARG A 257 28.60 29.15 -99.38
CA ARG A 257 28.55 28.22 -100.52
C ARG A 257 28.04 28.89 -101.79
#